data_AF-B1FK54-F1
#
_entry.id   AF-B1FK54-F1
#
_cell.length_a   1.000
_cell.length_b   1.000
_cell.length_c   1.000
_cell.angle_alpha   90.00
_cell.angle_beta   90.00
_cell.angle_gamma   90.00
#
_symmetry.space_group_name_H-M   'P 1'
#
loop_
_entity.id
_entity.type
_entity.pdbx_description
1 polymer ?
#
loop_
_entity_poly.entity_id
_entity_poly.type
_entity_poly.pdbx_seq_one_letter_code
_entity_poly.pdbx_strand_id
1 'polypeptide(L)'
;MSNVQAEVAPVTGVGTYTWDLSLYEYQGTCWIKWATNAPFRAQQGRVCLYSGSFPSNPTDAKAWSWDNENGHNFNTKQPWGAGWCAGYIAEKSPNGPYTYLAKTQVTKT
;
A
#
# COMPACT_ATOMS: atom_id res chain seq x y z
N MET A 1 -38.09 11.83 -13.39
CA MET A 1 -37.31 12.80 -14.18
C MET A 1 -36.66 13.76 -13.19
N SER A 2 -35.33 13.91 -13.25
CA SER A 2 -34.59 14.77 -12.31
C SER A 2 -34.82 16.24 -12.70
N ASN A 3 -35.38 17.04 -11.78
CA ASN A 3 -35.55 18.48 -11.97
C ASN A 3 -34.31 19.20 -11.42
N VAL A 4 -33.17 19.07 -12.09
CA VAL A 4 -32.01 19.92 -11.78
C VAL A 4 -32.28 21.30 -12.38
N GLN A 5 -32.52 22.28 -11.50
CA GLN A 5 -32.97 23.63 -11.90
C GLN A 5 -31.78 24.54 -12.31
N ALA A 6 -30.57 24.23 -11.87
CA ALA A 6 -29.29 24.76 -12.35
C ALA A 6 -28.14 23.85 -11.85
N GLU A 7 -27.11 23.63 -12.66
CA GLU A 7 -25.91 22.88 -12.29
C GLU A 7 -24.67 23.71 -12.65
N VAL A 8 -23.68 23.73 -11.77
CA VAL A 8 -22.36 24.32 -12.06
C VAL A 8 -21.55 23.27 -12.80
N ALA A 9 -20.89 23.67 -13.88
CA ALA A 9 -20.05 22.75 -14.66
C ALA A 9 -19.00 22.07 -13.77
N PRO A 10 -18.77 20.75 -13.93
CA PRO A 10 -17.77 20.05 -13.15
C PRO A 10 -16.37 20.63 -13.45
N VAL A 11 -15.55 20.72 -12.40
CA VAL A 11 -14.14 21.08 -12.52
C VAL A 11 -13.30 19.81 -12.35
N THR A 12 -12.35 19.60 -13.25
CA THR A 12 -11.43 18.46 -13.19
C THR A 12 -10.10 18.90 -12.56
N GLY A 13 -9.68 18.18 -11.52
CA GLY A 13 -8.32 18.25 -10.99
C GLY A 13 -7.52 17.01 -11.42
N VAL A 14 -6.24 17.21 -11.74
CA VAL A 14 -5.29 16.12 -12.04
C VAL A 14 -4.02 16.36 -11.22
N GLY A 15 -3.41 15.28 -10.73
CA GLY A 15 -2.17 15.32 -9.97
C GLY A 15 -1.39 14.02 -10.11
N THR A 16 -0.10 14.08 -9.78
CA THR A 16 0.79 12.90 -9.70
C THR A 16 1.41 12.88 -8.32
N TYR A 17 1.37 11.73 -7.68
CA TYR A 17 1.87 11.51 -6.33
C TYR A 17 2.66 10.21 -6.27
N THR A 18 3.55 10.10 -5.30
CA THR A 18 4.43 8.95 -5.12
C THR A 18 4.12 8.21 -3.83
N TRP A 19 4.30 6.89 -3.88
CA TRP A 19 4.31 6.02 -2.70
C TRP A 19 5.59 5.20 -2.72
N ASP A 20 6.47 5.48 -1.77
CA ASP A 20 7.70 4.75 -1.58
C ASP A 20 7.44 3.59 -0.63
N LEU A 21 8.00 2.42 -0.96
CA LEU A 21 7.86 1.20 -0.15
C LEU A 21 9.21 0.46 -0.13
N SER A 22 9.70 0.16 1.07
CA SER A 22 10.93 -0.60 1.24
C SER A 22 10.80 -1.68 2.31
N LEU A 23 11.61 -2.71 2.13
CA LEU A 23 11.89 -3.74 3.12
C LEU A 23 13.27 -3.48 3.70
N TYR A 24 13.42 -3.65 5.01
CA TYR A 24 14.72 -3.55 5.65
C TYR A 24 14.84 -4.50 6.84
N GLU A 25 16.08 -4.82 7.18
CA GLU A 25 16.43 -5.67 8.32
C GLU A 25 16.67 -4.82 9.57
N TYR A 26 16.12 -5.25 10.70
CA TYR A 26 16.47 -4.70 12.00
C TYR A 26 16.35 -5.77 13.08
N GLN A 27 17.48 -6.10 13.71
CA GLN A 27 17.59 -7.11 14.78
C GLN A 27 17.06 -8.50 14.36
N GLY A 28 17.47 -8.97 13.19
CA GLY A 28 17.06 -10.23 12.57
C GLY A 28 15.64 -10.24 12.03
N THR A 29 14.90 -9.14 12.17
CA THR A 29 13.47 -9.05 11.81
C THR A 29 13.29 -8.27 10.52
N CYS A 30 12.32 -8.67 9.72
CA CYS A 30 11.90 -7.98 8.51
C CYS A 30 10.93 -6.85 8.88
N TRP A 31 11.25 -5.63 8.44
CA TRP A 31 10.41 -4.45 8.62
C TRP A 31 9.96 -3.89 7.28
N ILE A 32 8.79 -3.24 7.29
CA ILE A 32 8.27 -2.51 6.13
C ILE A 32 8.27 -1.02 6.48
N LYS A 33 8.85 -0.20 5.60
CA LYS A 33 8.82 1.26 5.69
C LYS A 33 8.15 1.84 4.45
N TRP A 34 7.38 2.90 4.63
CA TRP A 34 6.73 3.60 3.51
C TRP A 34 6.73 5.11 3.68
N ALA A 35 6.53 5.83 2.58
CA ALA A 35 6.35 7.28 2.57
C ALA A 35 5.46 7.69 1.38
N THR A 36 4.85 8.86 1.45
CA THR A 36 4.11 9.44 0.32
C THR A 36 4.15 10.96 0.37
N ASN A 37 4.09 11.60 -0.80
CA ASN A 37 3.85 13.03 -0.93
C ASN A 37 2.39 13.37 -1.27
N ALA A 38 1.51 12.37 -1.33
CA ALA A 38 0.10 12.58 -1.59
C ALA A 38 -0.52 13.38 -0.43
N PRO A 39 -1.32 14.43 -0.72
CA PRO A 39 -2.03 15.19 0.30
C PRO A 39 -3.22 14.42 0.89
N PHE A 40 -3.41 13.18 0.46
CA PHE A 40 -4.45 12.25 0.89
C PHE A 40 -3.85 10.84 1.01
N ARG A 41 -4.47 10.02 1.85
CA ARG A 41 -4.12 8.60 1.94
C ARG A 41 -4.73 7.81 0.79
N ALA A 42 -4.16 6.65 0.49
CA ALA A 42 -4.82 5.69 -0.37
C ALA A 42 -6.09 5.14 0.33
N GLN A 43 -7.14 4.86 -0.43
CA GLN A 43 -8.38 4.35 0.14
C GLN A 43 -8.15 2.98 0.82
N GLN A 44 -8.40 2.91 2.13
CA GLN A 44 -8.19 1.71 2.94
C GLN A 44 -6.76 1.13 2.78
N GLY A 45 -5.75 2.00 2.72
CA GLY A 45 -4.37 1.60 2.46
C GLY A 45 -3.82 0.59 3.48
N ARG A 46 -3.14 -0.46 3.00
CA ARG A 46 -2.43 -1.43 3.84
C ARG A 46 -1.03 -1.66 3.30
N VAL A 47 -0.08 -1.89 4.20
CA VAL A 47 1.22 -2.46 3.86
C VAL A 47 1.24 -3.93 4.24
N CYS A 48 1.69 -4.78 3.32
CA CYS A 48 1.59 -6.23 3.42
C CYS A 48 2.94 -6.88 3.13
N LEU A 49 3.28 -7.92 3.89
CA LEU A 49 4.42 -8.81 3.65
C LEU A 49 3.93 -10.12 3.03
N TYR A 50 4.63 -10.61 2.00
CA TYR A 50 4.36 -11.89 1.34
C TYR A 50 5.64 -12.70 1.19
N SER A 51 5.52 -14.03 1.24
CA SER A 51 6.64 -14.95 1.02
C SER A 51 6.78 -15.28 -0.46
N GLY A 52 7.99 -15.17 -1.01
CA GLY A 52 8.26 -15.49 -2.41
C GLY A 52 7.71 -14.41 -3.35
N SER A 53 6.56 -14.68 -3.95
CA SER A 53 5.94 -13.82 -4.97
C SER A 53 4.70 -13.08 -4.47
N PHE A 54 4.30 -12.04 -5.21
CA PHE A 54 3.05 -11.33 -4.98
C PHE A 54 1.84 -12.24 -5.29
N PRO A 55 0.92 -12.46 -4.34
CA PRO A 55 -0.30 -13.24 -4.59
C PRO A 55 -1.23 -12.55 -5.58
N SER A 56 -2.11 -13.35 -6.22
CA SER A 56 -3.17 -12.82 -7.08
C SER A 56 -4.23 -12.05 -6.28
N ASN A 57 -4.55 -12.52 -5.07
CA ASN A 57 -5.31 -11.77 -4.09
C ASN A 57 -4.36 -10.98 -3.17
N PRO A 58 -4.31 -9.64 -3.27
CA PRO A 58 -3.33 -8.86 -2.52
C PRO A 58 -3.51 -8.91 -1.01
N THR A 59 -4.67 -9.35 -0.50
CA THR A 59 -4.92 -9.45 0.95
C THR A 59 -4.34 -10.72 1.59
N ASP A 60 -3.80 -11.67 0.81
CA ASP A 60 -3.24 -12.93 1.29
C ASP A 60 -1.82 -12.73 1.87
N ALA A 61 -1.70 -11.82 2.83
CA ALA A 61 -0.46 -11.40 3.44
C ALA A 61 -0.07 -12.31 4.63
N LYS A 62 1.24 -12.48 4.84
CA LYS A 62 1.79 -13.14 6.04
C LYS A 62 1.77 -12.21 7.26
N ALA A 63 1.92 -10.91 7.02
CA ALA A 63 1.78 -9.87 8.02
C ALA A 63 1.30 -8.59 7.31
N TRP A 64 0.51 -7.77 7.99
CA TRP A 64 0.07 -6.49 7.43
C TRP A 64 -0.24 -5.47 8.54
N SER A 65 -0.29 -4.19 8.15
CA SER A 65 -0.77 -3.09 8.99
C SER A 65 -1.47 -2.05 8.11
N TRP A 66 -2.36 -1.26 8.70
CA TRP A 66 -2.93 -0.09 8.04
C TRP A 66 -1.85 0.96 7.74
N ASP A 67 -2.00 1.66 6.62
CA ASP A 67 -1.03 2.65 6.15
C ASP A 67 -0.89 3.90 7.05
N ASN A 68 -1.82 4.08 7.98
CA ASN A 68 -1.87 5.18 8.95
C ASN A 68 -1.40 4.75 10.36
N GLU A 69 -0.91 3.54 10.52
CA GLU A 69 -0.40 3.01 11.79
C GLU A 69 1.14 2.99 11.83
N ASN A 70 1.69 2.64 13.00
CA ASN A 70 3.11 2.33 13.19
C ASN A 70 4.10 3.44 12.79
N GLY A 71 3.65 4.69 12.65
CA GLY A 71 4.51 5.82 12.29
C GLY A 71 5.28 5.58 10.98
N HIS A 72 4.65 4.94 10.00
CA HIS A 72 5.26 4.55 8.73
C HIS A 72 6.41 3.53 8.83
N ASN A 73 6.42 2.76 9.92
CA ASN A 73 7.46 1.80 10.17
C ASN A 73 6.95 0.54 10.89
N PHE A 74 6.71 -0.52 10.13
CA PHE A 74 6.00 -1.72 10.60
C PHE A 74 6.94 -2.90 10.86
N ASN A 75 6.96 -3.36 12.12
CA ASN A 75 7.59 -4.62 12.51
C ASN A 75 6.70 -5.81 12.13
N THR A 76 7.13 -6.58 11.14
CA THR A 76 6.34 -7.74 10.66
C THR A 76 6.40 -8.95 11.59
N LYS A 77 7.34 -8.95 12.54
CA LYS A 77 7.71 -10.08 13.41
C LYS A 77 8.18 -11.32 12.65
N GLN A 78 8.46 -11.20 11.34
CA GLN A 78 9.02 -12.27 10.52
C GLN A 78 10.54 -12.16 10.45
N PRO A 79 11.29 -13.28 10.39
CA PRO A 79 12.74 -13.25 10.27
C PRO A 79 13.19 -12.67 8.91
N TRP A 80 14.29 -11.94 8.86
CA TRP A 80 14.85 -11.45 7.59
C TRP A 80 15.39 -12.59 6.70
N GLY A 81 15.51 -12.33 5.39
CA GLY A 81 16.19 -13.24 4.45
C GLY A 81 15.36 -14.38 3.86
N ALA A 82 14.08 -14.52 4.22
CA ALA A 82 13.23 -15.62 3.74
C ALA A 82 12.61 -15.40 2.34
N GLY A 83 13.24 -14.60 1.48
CA GLY A 83 12.70 -14.26 0.15
C GLY A 83 11.40 -13.45 0.23
N TRP A 84 11.35 -12.48 1.15
CA TRP A 84 10.17 -11.63 1.33
C TRP A 84 9.98 -10.65 0.17
N CYS A 85 8.71 -10.40 -0.14
CA CYS A 85 8.27 -9.22 -0.89
C CYS A 85 7.22 -8.45 -0.09
N ALA A 86 7.07 -7.16 -0.39
CA ALA A 86 6.08 -6.30 0.24
C ALA A 86 5.25 -5.54 -0.79
N GLY A 87 3.97 -5.38 -0.48
CA GLY A 87 3.04 -4.61 -1.27
C GLY A 87 2.38 -3.53 -0.43
N TYR A 88 2.25 -2.34 -1.00
CA TYR A 88 1.30 -1.35 -0.54
C TYR A 88 0.05 -1.57 -1.37
N ILE A 89 -1.07 -1.88 -0.72
CA ILE A 89 -2.35 -2.17 -1.37
C ILE A 89 -3.40 -1.16 -0.94
N ALA A 90 -4.38 -0.92 -1.81
CA ALA A 90 -5.52 -0.05 -1.52
C ALA A 90 -6.77 -0.57 -2.24
N GLU A 91 -7.95 -0.19 -1.78
CA GLU A 91 -9.19 -0.53 -2.46
C GLU A 91 -9.27 0.15 -3.82
N LYS A 92 -9.66 -0.61 -4.84
CA LYS A 92 -9.91 -0.05 -6.16
C LYS A 92 -11.15 0.84 -6.12
N SER A 93 -11.08 2.05 -6.66
CA SER A 93 -12.26 2.92 -6.80
C SER A 93 -13.35 2.27 -7.68
N PRO A 94 -14.65 2.49 -7.41
CA PRO A 94 -15.21 3.26 -6.30
C PRO A 94 -15.21 2.54 -4.94
N ASN A 95 -15.36 1.22 -4.91
CA ASN A 95 -15.28 0.34 -3.72
C ASN A 95 -15.14 -1.11 -4.20
N GLY A 96 -13.98 -1.45 -4.77
CA GLY A 96 -13.67 -2.74 -5.38
C GLY A 96 -12.64 -3.54 -4.58
N PRO A 97 -12.20 -4.69 -5.12
CA PRO A 97 -11.15 -5.49 -4.48
C PRO A 97 -9.86 -4.68 -4.35
N TYR A 98 -9.02 -5.08 -3.40
CA TYR A 98 -7.70 -4.47 -3.21
C TYR A 98 -6.84 -4.67 -4.45
N THR A 99 -6.03 -3.66 -4.75
CA THR A 99 -5.02 -3.68 -5.81
C THR A 99 -3.68 -3.18 -5.29
N TYR A 100 -2.59 -3.55 -5.96
CA TYR A 100 -1.26 -3.04 -5.66
C TYR A 100 -1.10 -1.60 -6.11
N LEU A 101 -0.69 -0.75 -5.17
CA LEU A 101 -0.25 0.62 -5.41
C LEU A 101 1.27 0.68 -5.63
N ALA A 102 2.02 -0.03 -4.79
CA ALA A 102 3.47 -0.18 -4.88
C ALA A 102 3.89 -1.59 -4.51
N LYS A 103 5.03 -2.03 -5.06
CA LYS A 103 5.59 -3.37 -4.84
C LYS A 103 7.10 -3.29 -4.70
N THR A 104 7.65 -4.06 -3.77
CA THR A 104 9.09 -4.22 -3.59
C THR A 104 9.42 -5.64 -3.15
N GLN A 105 10.65 -6.07 -3.33
CA GLN A 105 11.14 -7.38 -2.90
C GLN A 105 12.58 -7.26 -2.43
N VAL A 106 13.00 -8.14 -1.53
CA VAL A 106 14.41 -8.21 -1.14
C VAL A 106 15.23 -8.62 -2.37
N THR A 107 15.94 -7.67 -2.97
CA THR A 107 16.98 -7.94 -3.95
C THR A 107 18.23 -8.38 -3.19
N LYS A 108 18.72 -9.60 -3.46
CA LYS A 108 20.00 -10.07 -2.91
C LYS A 108 21.08 -9.00 -3.10
N THR A 109 21.67 -8.52 -2.01
CA THR A 109 23.00 -7.89 -1.99
C THR A 109 24.07 -8.96 -2.15
#